data_AF-A0A952NWC1-F1
#
_entry.id   AF-A0A952NWC1-F1
#
_cell.length_a   1.000
_cell.length_b   1.000
_cell.length_c   1.000
_cell.angle_alpha   90.00
_cell.angle_beta   90.00
_cell.angle_gamma   90.00
#
_symmetry.space_group_name_H-M   'P 1'
#
loop_
_entity.id
_entity.type
_entity.pdbx_description
1 polymer ?
#
loop_
_entity_poly.entity_id
_entity_poly.type
_entity_poly.pdbx_seq_one_letter_code
_entity_poly.pdbx_strand_id
1 'polypeptide(L)'
;MMNAPSRTFLSLAFLSLALTACTSGRGLTAADRDAFREARAEDAHLEIPLIVQEKDHCGPATLTMALRHYDAGVRLEDVTAMTFTPRAQGSFQTDLLAAARRLGFAPYRIPDMAGVYRAVDAGMPVVVFQNLGLSFYPVWHYALVTGYAGADLLLHTGDQADARVPLERLAKTWDRADRWSYVFVPPEVIPVGATLDEALGNAEVFAREGHPDEAILLYRAIAQEFPRAFEGPAGLGLLAFEAGDVEYAIHSFREAVARAPTHPGLRHNLEQVLAQSKKQRVQ
;
A
#
# COMPACT_ATOMS: atom_id res chain seq x y z
N MET A 1 19.22 34.71 79.57
CA MET A 1 20.28 34.37 78.59
C MET A 1 19.58 33.75 77.39
N MET A 2 19.35 34.52 76.33
CA MET A 2 20.17 34.66 75.10
C MET A 2 19.70 33.74 73.95
N ASN A 3 19.23 34.41 72.89
CA ASN A 3 19.36 34.13 71.44
C ASN A 3 18.70 32.91 70.75
N ALA A 4 17.68 33.24 69.94
CA ALA A 4 17.59 33.14 68.47
C ALA A 4 17.68 31.75 67.73
N PRO A 5 17.08 31.65 66.51
CA PRO A 5 16.58 30.40 65.92
C PRO A 5 17.49 29.79 64.81
N SER A 6 17.30 28.50 64.50
CA SER A 6 17.87 27.84 63.31
C SER A 6 16.81 26.90 62.69
N ARG A 7 16.24 27.28 61.54
CA ARG A 7 16.59 26.84 60.18
C ARG A 7 16.31 25.35 59.88
N THR A 8 15.11 25.13 59.35
CA THR A 8 14.78 24.31 58.15
C THR A 8 15.86 23.37 57.61
N PHE A 9 15.55 22.07 57.54
CA PHE A 9 15.79 21.22 56.36
C PHE A 9 14.79 20.05 56.35
N LEU A 10 13.69 20.24 55.60
CA LEU A 10 12.84 19.14 55.15
C LEU A 10 13.58 18.47 53.99
N SER A 11 14.11 17.28 54.22
CA SER A 11 14.70 16.47 53.14
C SER A 11 13.59 15.91 52.27
N LEU A 12 13.16 16.66 51.24
CA LEU A 12 12.44 16.09 50.11
C LEU A 12 13.39 15.15 49.37
N ALA A 13 13.19 13.84 49.56
CA ALA A 13 13.72 12.84 48.65
C ALA A 13 13.03 13.01 47.29
N PHE A 14 13.64 13.81 46.41
CA PHE A 14 13.32 13.83 45.00
C PHE A 14 13.69 12.46 44.42
N LEU A 15 12.69 11.59 44.28
CA LEU A 15 12.77 10.37 43.50
C LEU A 15 12.89 10.79 42.03
N SER A 16 14.12 11.04 41.57
CA SER A 16 14.45 11.24 40.17
C SER A 16 14.26 9.92 39.43
N LEU A 17 13.01 9.67 39.04
CA LEU A 17 12.64 8.62 38.10
C LEU A 17 13.18 9.05 36.73
N ALA A 18 14.39 8.62 36.41
CA ALA A 18 14.94 8.72 35.07
C ALA A 18 14.14 7.78 34.15
N LEU A 19 13.05 8.29 33.58
CA LEU A 19 12.40 7.69 32.43
C LEU A 19 13.33 7.83 31.23
N THR A 20 14.32 6.94 31.11
CA THR A 20 14.96 6.66 29.83
C THR A 20 13.95 5.95 28.95
N ALA A 21 13.04 6.73 28.35
CA ALA A 21 12.26 6.27 27.22
C ALA A 21 13.24 6.06 26.06
N CYS A 22 13.51 4.81 25.72
CA CYS A 22 14.09 4.46 24.44
C CYS A 22 13.10 4.94 23.37
N THR A 23 13.33 6.11 22.79
CA THR A 23 12.57 6.61 21.65
C THR A 23 12.99 5.81 20.42
N SER A 24 12.43 4.62 20.25
CA SER A 24 12.57 3.82 19.02
C SER A 24 11.63 4.30 17.92
N GLY A 25 11.48 5.62 17.78
CA GLY A 25 10.87 6.22 16.59
C GLY A 25 11.97 6.56 15.60
N ARG A 26 11.95 5.97 14.41
CA ARG A 26 12.84 6.34 13.30
C ARG A 26 12.45 7.71 12.74
N GLY A 27 12.67 8.77 13.52
CA GLY A 27 12.44 10.14 13.05
C GLY A 27 13.16 10.41 11.72
N LEU A 28 12.70 11.43 10.99
CA LEU A 28 13.19 11.81 9.65
C LEU A 28 14.65 11.47 9.40
N THR A 29 14.87 10.49 8.53
CA THR A 29 16.20 10.06 8.12
C THR A 29 16.83 11.10 7.18
N ALA A 30 18.14 10.98 6.94
CA ALA A 30 18.79 11.77 5.89
C ALA A 30 18.14 11.50 4.53
N ALA A 31 17.85 10.22 4.23
CA ALA A 31 17.17 9.80 3.01
C ALA A 31 15.76 10.42 2.86
N ASP A 32 14.97 10.49 3.94
CA ASP A 32 13.65 11.15 3.88
C ASP A 32 13.77 12.65 3.55
N ARG A 33 14.82 13.32 4.05
CA ARG A 33 15.12 14.74 3.76
C ARG A 33 15.71 14.96 2.37
N ASP A 34 16.49 14.02 1.86
CA ASP A 34 17.07 14.08 0.51
C ASP A 34 15.98 13.84 -0.53
N ALA A 35 15.13 12.82 -0.35
CA ALA A 35 13.96 12.57 -1.19
C ALA A 35 13.03 13.79 -1.25
N PHE A 36 12.82 14.45 -0.11
CA PHE A 36 12.09 15.71 -0.06
C PHE A 36 12.75 16.84 -0.86
N ARG A 37 14.09 16.95 -0.85
CA ARG A 37 14.81 17.95 -1.64
C ARG A 37 14.75 17.66 -3.14
N GLU A 38 14.77 16.39 -3.53
CA GLU A 38 14.70 15.94 -4.91
C GLU A 38 13.30 16.08 -5.52
N ALA A 39 12.24 15.75 -4.77
CA ALA A 39 10.84 15.94 -5.19
C ALA A 39 10.45 17.42 -5.38
N ARG A 40 11.24 18.35 -4.82
CA ARG A 40 10.96 19.79 -4.76
C ARG A 40 11.08 20.54 -6.10
N ALA A 41 11.00 19.85 -7.24
CA ALA A 41 11.03 20.53 -8.53
C ALA A 41 9.78 21.41 -8.71
N GLU A 42 8.60 20.91 -8.34
CA GLU A 42 7.31 21.61 -8.39
C GLU A 42 6.35 21.07 -7.29
N ASP A 43 5.39 21.87 -6.83
CA ASP A 43 4.33 21.38 -5.95
C ASP A 43 3.43 20.40 -6.72
N ALA A 44 2.91 19.37 -6.06
CA ALA A 44 2.02 18.38 -6.67
C ALA A 44 0.70 18.28 -5.90
N HIS A 45 -0.42 18.18 -6.60
CA HIS A 45 -1.74 18.04 -6.01
C HIS A 45 -2.67 17.23 -6.91
N LEU A 46 -3.43 16.33 -6.29
CA LEU A 46 -4.41 15.46 -6.91
C LEU A 46 -5.81 15.96 -6.52
N GLU A 47 -6.63 16.24 -7.53
CA GLU A 47 -8.03 16.63 -7.32
C GLU A 47 -8.87 15.40 -6.96
N ILE A 48 -9.03 15.16 -5.65
CA ILE A 48 -9.82 14.05 -5.12
C ILE A 48 -10.93 14.65 -4.24
N PRO A 49 -12.21 14.33 -4.47
CA PRO A 49 -13.28 14.80 -3.59
C PRO A 49 -13.17 14.21 -2.18
N LEU A 50 -13.23 15.08 -1.16
CA LEU A 50 -13.29 14.64 0.23
C LEU A 50 -14.58 13.87 0.52
N ILE A 51 -14.45 12.69 1.10
CA ILE A 51 -15.49 11.99 1.83
C ILE A 51 -15.25 12.25 3.31
N VAL A 52 -16.17 12.97 3.96
CA VAL A 52 -16.08 13.27 5.39
C VAL A 52 -16.04 11.97 6.18
N GLN A 53 -14.99 11.81 6.98
CA GLN A 53 -14.77 10.62 7.77
C GLN A 53 -15.60 10.72 9.05
N GLU A 54 -16.72 10.02 9.09
CA GLU A 54 -17.46 9.86 10.33
C GLU A 54 -16.62 9.10 11.38
N LYS A 55 -16.97 9.27 12.66
CA LYS A 55 -16.27 8.60 13.76
C LYS A 55 -16.21 7.09 13.49
N ASP A 56 -15.04 6.49 13.65
CA ASP A 56 -14.77 5.04 13.41
C ASP A 56 -14.82 4.62 11.92
N HIS A 57 -15.11 5.53 10.99
CA HIS A 57 -15.23 5.27 9.53
C HIS A 57 -14.08 5.88 8.70
N CYS A 58 -12.94 6.23 9.32
CA CYS A 58 -11.79 6.77 8.60
C CYS A 58 -11.20 5.78 7.58
N GLY A 59 -11.18 4.48 7.87
CA GLY A 59 -10.70 3.43 6.96
C GLY A 59 -11.53 3.32 5.67
N PRO A 60 -12.85 3.04 5.75
CA PRO A 60 -13.70 2.92 4.58
C PRO A 60 -13.73 4.19 3.73
N ALA A 61 -13.82 5.36 4.37
CA ALA A 61 -13.82 6.64 3.66
C ALA A 61 -12.51 6.88 2.92
N THR A 62 -11.37 6.64 3.57
CA THR A 62 -10.04 6.83 2.95
C THR A 62 -9.82 5.89 1.78
N LEU A 63 -10.16 4.60 1.93
CA LEU A 63 -10.06 3.65 0.84
C LEU A 63 -10.99 4.05 -0.32
N THR A 64 -12.24 4.42 -0.02
CA THR A 64 -13.20 4.86 -1.06
C THR A 64 -12.66 6.05 -1.85
N MET A 65 -12.09 7.07 -1.19
CA MET A 65 -11.47 8.20 -1.88
C MET A 65 -10.31 7.77 -2.79
N ALA A 66 -9.44 6.87 -2.30
CA ALA A 66 -8.33 6.34 -3.09
C ALA A 66 -8.80 5.58 -4.33
N LEU A 67 -9.82 4.73 -4.21
CA LEU A 67 -10.34 3.95 -5.33
C LEU A 67 -11.12 4.81 -6.34
N ARG A 68 -11.88 5.80 -5.85
CA ARG A 68 -12.62 6.76 -6.70
C ARG A 68 -11.75 7.62 -7.58
N HIS A 69 -10.46 7.75 -7.25
CA HIS A 69 -9.50 8.38 -8.12
C HIS A 69 -9.39 7.67 -9.49
N TYR A 70 -9.61 6.35 -9.52
CA TYR A 70 -9.56 5.53 -10.73
C TYR A 70 -10.94 5.11 -11.24
N ASP A 71 -11.88 4.82 -10.34
CA ASP A 71 -13.25 4.43 -10.69
C ASP A 71 -14.28 5.17 -9.83
N ALA A 72 -14.93 6.17 -10.45
CA ALA A 72 -15.98 6.95 -9.81
C ALA A 72 -17.21 6.12 -9.37
N GLY A 73 -17.36 4.90 -9.88
CA GLY A 73 -18.44 3.98 -9.53
C GLY A 73 -18.33 3.37 -8.13
N VAL A 74 -17.15 3.40 -7.50
CA VAL A 74 -16.96 2.81 -6.17
C VAL A 74 -17.81 3.53 -5.12
N ARG A 75 -18.61 2.79 -4.34
CA ARG A 75 -19.51 3.35 -3.34
C ARG A 75 -18.96 3.19 -1.93
N LEU A 76 -19.12 4.23 -1.12
CA LEU A 76 -18.71 4.21 0.30
C LEU A 76 -19.43 3.09 1.07
N GLU A 77 -20.70 2.87 0.77
CA GLU A 77 -21.50 1.84 1.43
C GLU A 77 -20.93 0.44 1.20
N ASP A 78 -20.52 0.13 -0.04
CA ASP A 78 -19.95 -1.16 -0.42
C ASP A 78 -18.58 -1.37 0.26
N VAL A 79 -17.73 -0.34 0.27
CA VAL A 79 -16.42 -0.39 0.96
C VAL A 79 -16.61 -0.55 2.47
N THR A 80 -17.58 0.15 3.07
CA THR A 80 -17.87 0.07 4.51
C THR A 80 -18.34 -1.33 4.89
N ALA A 81 -19.21 -1.94 4.10
CA ALA A 81 -19.69 -3.31 4.34
C ALA A 81 -18.56 -4.36 4.35
N MET A 82 -17.47 -4.11 3.61
CA MET A 82 -16.32 -5.01 3.55
C MET A 82 -15.24 -4.73 4.60
N THR A 83 -15.10 -3.47 5.04
CA THR A 83 -13.94 -3.04 5.84
C THR A 83 -14.26 -2.67 7.28
N PHE A 84 -15.52 -2.38 7.62
CA PHE A 84 -15.86 -1.95 8.98
C PHE A 84 -16.02 -3.15 9.92
N THR A 85 -15.26 -3.14 11.02
CA THR A 85 -15.36 -4.14 12.09
C THR A 85 -15.92 -3.51 13.37
N PRO A 86 -17.17 -3.83 13.77
CA PRO A 86 -17.82 -3.21 14.94
C PRO A 86 -17.02 -3.39 16.25
N ARG A 87 -16.40 -4.57 16.44
CA ARG A 87 -15.61 -4.87 17.64
C ARG A 87 -14.31 -4.05 17.72
N ALA A 88 -13.77 -3.66 16.56
CA ALA A 88 -12.57 -2.85 16.45
C ALA A 88 -12.88 -1.35 16.50
N GLN A 89 -14.17 -0.97 16.38
CA GLN A 89 -14.59 0.43 16.20
C GLN A 89 -13.77 1.10 15.09
N GLY A 90 -13.61 0.40 13.96
CA GLY A 90 -12.73 0.81 12.88
C GLY A 90 -12.49 -0.30 11.86
N SER A 91 -11.45 -0.13 11.05
CA SER A 91 -11.06 -1.09 10.00
C SER A 91 -9.64 -1.61 10.21
N PHE A 92 -9.48 -2.92 10.14
CA PHE A 92 -8.15 -3.53 10.15
C PHE A 92 -7.48 -3.33 8.79
N GLN A 93 -6.16 -3.18 8.81
CA GLN A 93 -5.35 -2.99 7.60
C GLN A 93 -5.58 -4.12 6.59
N THR A 94 -5.67 -5.36 7.06
CA THR A 94 -5.94 -6.53 6.22
C THR A 94 -7.28 -6.46 5.51
N ASP A 95 -8.29 -5.88 6.16
CA ASP A 95 -9.63 -5.75 5.59
C ASP A 95 -9.62 -4.72 4.46
N LEU A 96 -8.87 -3.61 4.61
CA LEU A 96 -8.69 -2.64 3.51
C LEU A 96 -8.01 -3.29 2.29
N LEU A 97 -6.93 -4.06 2.52
CA LEU A 97 -6.24 -4.75 1.43
C LEU A 97 -7.14 -5.78 0.72
N ALA A 98 -7.94 -6.54 1.49
CA ALA A 98 -8.87 -7.51 0.94
C ALA A 98 -10.03 -6.84 0.19
N ALA A 99 -10.60 -5.77 0.73
CA ALA A 99 -11.68 -5.01 0.09
C ALA A 99 -11.24 -4.38 -1.22
N ALA A 100 -10.02 -3.82 -1.28
CA ALA A 100 -9.47 -3.28 -2.52
C ALA A 100 -9.39 -4.36 -3.61
N ARG A 101 -8.88 -5.55 -3.29
CA ARG A 101 -8.81 -6.67 -4.25
C ARG A 101 -10.17 -7.16 -4.70
N ARG A 102 -11.15 -7.25 -3.80
CA ARG A 102 -12.54 -7.57 -4.17
C ARG A 102 -13.19 -6.55 -5.09
N LEU A 103 -12.68 -5.33 -5.10
CA LEU A 103 -13.10 -4.26 -6.00
C LEU A 103 -12.20 -4.15 -7.24
N GLY A 104 -11.30 -5.12 -7.47
CA GLY A 104 -10.43 -5.17 -8.64
C GLY A 104 -9.14 -4.33 -8.54
N PHE A 105 -8.77 -3.82 -7.36
CA PHE A 105 -7.59 -2.97 -7.19
C PHE A 105 -6.42 -3.70 -6.53
N ALA A 106 -5.22 -3.50 -7.08
CA ALA A 106 -3.97 -4.07 -6.60
C ALA A 106 -3.33 -3.14 -5.54
N PRO A 107 -3.15 -3.60 -4.29
CA PRO A 107 -2.41 -2.83 -3.29
C PRO A 107 -0.89 -2.97 -3.46
N TYR A 108 -0.17 -1.84 -3.48
CA TYR A 108 1.29 -1.79 -3.42
C TYR A 108 1.78 -0.99 -2.22
N ARG A 109 2.73 -1.54 -1.47
CA ARG A 109 3.22 -0.93 -0.23
C ARG A 109 4.13 0.25 -0.54
N ILE A 110 3.97 1.34 0.20
CA ILE A 110 4.87 2.49 0.15
C ILE A 110 5.66 2.54 1.48
N PRO A 111 6.96 2.20 1.49
CA PRO A 111 7.71 1.99 2.74
C PRO A 111 8.31 3.27 3.34
N ASP A 112 8.48 4.31 2.52
CA ASP A 112 9.27 5.50 2.85
C ASP A 112 8.71 6.76 2.20
N MET A 113 9.19 7.92 2.65
CA MET A 113 8.72 9.21 2.14
C MET A 113 9.05 9.40 0.66
N ALA A 114 10.16 8.84 0.18
CA ALA A 114 10.53 8.91 -1.22
C ALA A 114 9.47 8.22 -2.11
N GLY A 115 8.95 7.07 -1.67
CA GLY A 115 7.86 6.38 -2.32
C GLY A 115 6.56 7.18 -2.27
N VAL A 116 6.27 7.91 -1.19
CA VAL A 116 5.10 8.79 -1.11
C VAL A 116 5.18 9.88 -2.19
N TYR A 117 6.30 10.57 -2.31
CA TYR A 117 6.49 11.60 -3.33
C TYR A 117 6.39 11.02 -4.75
N ARG A 118 7.12 9.93 -5.03
CA ARG A 118 7.04 9.26 -6.35
C ARG A 118 5.63 8.83 -6.72
N ALA A 119 4.87 8.32 -5.76
CA ALA A 119 3.48 7.94 -5.98
C ALA A 119 2.62 9.15 -6.34
N VAL A 120 2.71 10.23 -5.56
CA VAL A 120 1.96 11.48 -5.82
C VAL A 120 2.34 12.09 -7.17
N ASP A 121 3.64 12.13 -7.50
CA ASP A 121 4.13 12.61 -8.80
C ASP A 121 3.61 11.78 -9.97
N ALA A 122 3.41 10.49 -9.75
CA ALA A 122 2.79 9.58 -10.70
C ALA A 122 1.26 9.64 -10.71
N GLY A 123 0.65 10.60 -10.02
CA GLY A 123 -0.80 10.76 -9.94
C GLY A 123 -1.49 9.85 -8.93
N MET A 124 -0.74 9.11 -8.10
CA MET A 124 -1.31 8.05 -7.24
C MET A 124 -1.51 8.56 -5.81
N PRO A 125 -2.74 8.61 -5.29
CA PRO A 125 -2.97 8.98 -3.90
C PRO A 125 -2.51 7.88 -2.95
N VAL A 126 -1.89 8.26 -1.84
CA VAL A 126 -1.31 7.31 -0.88
C VAL A 126 -2.14 7.25 0.38
N VAL A 127 -2.66 6.07 0.70
CA VAL A 127 -3.33 5.82 1.98
C VAL A 127 -2.26 5.59 3.04
N VAL A 128 -2.25 6.40 4.09
CA VAL A 128 -1.36 6.27 5.24
C VAL A 128 -2.15 5.91 6.49
N PHE A 129 -1.56 5.07 7.33
CA PHE A 129 -2.08 4.80 8.68
C PHE A 129 -1.18 5.47 9.71
N GLN A 130 -1.78 6.19 10.64
CA GLN A 130 -1.09 7.04 11.59
C GLN A 130 -1.53 6.75 13.01
N ASN A 131 -0.63 7.01 13.96
CA ASN A 131 -0.99 7.21 15.36
C ASN A 131 -0.81 8.68 15.73
N LEU A 132 -1.93 9.41 15.76
CA LEU A 132 -1.98 10.84 16.11
C LEU A 132 -1.79 11.08 17.61
N GLY A 133 -2.02 10.06 18.43
CA GLY A 133 -1.82 10.07 19.88
C GLY A 133 -0.37 9.81 20.30
N LEU A 134 -0.17 9.51 21.58
CA LEU A 134 1.13 9.13 22.12
C LEU A 134 1.20 7.61 22.28
N SER A 135 2.41 7.04 22.42
CA SER A 135 2.58 5.58 22.50
C SER A 135 1.83 4.92 23.66
N PHE A 136 1.53 5.66 24.73
CA PHE A 136 0.76 5.18 25.90
C PHE A 136 -0.75 5.46 25.80
N TYR A 137 -1.18 6.27 24.82
CA TYR A 137 -2.58 6.56 24.55
C TYR A 137 -2.76 6.79 23.04
N PRO A 138 -2.86 5.70 22.26
CA PRO A 138 -2.86 5.77 20.81
C PRO A 138 -4.17 6.33 20.26
N VAL A 139 -4.09 7.05 19.15
CA VAL A 139 -5.23 7.49 18.33
C VAL A 139 -4.96 7.08 16.90
N TRP A 140 -5.54 5.95 16.50
CA TRP A 140 -5.35 5.33 15.20
C TRP A 140 -6.19 6.03 14.13
N HIS A 141 -5.57 6.34 12.98
CA HIS A 141 -6.20 7.16 11.97
C HIS A 141 -5.73 6.80 10.56
N TYR A 142 -6.66 6.69 9.61
CA TYR A 142 -6.34 6.63 8.19
C TYR A 142 -6.50 8.01 7.57
N ALA A 143 -5.55 8.39 6.72
CA ALA A 143 -5.62 9.61 5.92
C ALA A 143 -5.17 9.32 4.48
N LEU A 144 -5.61 10.17 3.56
CA LEU A 144 -5.20 10.11 2.15
C LEU A 144 -4.22 11.24 1.88
N VAL A 145 -3.00 10.92 1.46
CA VAL A 145 -2.08 11.91 0.91
C VAL A 145 -2.52 12.21 -0.52
N THR A 146 -2.85 13.47 -0.77
CA THR A 146 -3.34 13.99 -2.05
C THR A 146 -2.33 14.92 -2.73
N GLY A 147 -1.22 15.24 -2.08
CA GLY A 147 -0.26 16.17 -2.64
C GLY A 147 0.84 16.57 -1.67
N TYR A 148 1.64 17.54 -2.10
CA TYR A 148 2.59 18.26 -1.26
C TYR A 148 2.78 19.68 -1.79
N ALA A 149 3.01 20.61 -0.87
CA ALA A 149 3.27 22.01 -1.19
C ALA A 149 4.38 22.58 -0.30
N GLY A 150 5.49 22.98 -0.90
CA GLY A 150 6.67 23.46 -0.17
C GLY A 150 7.28 22.35 0.71
N ALA A 151 7.04 22.40 2.03
CA ALA A 151 7.53 21.40 3.00
C ALA A 151 6.42 20.57 3.67
N ASP A 152 5.18 20.82 3.26
CA ASP A 152 4.01 20.18 3.82
C ASP A 152 3.46 19.13 2.87
N LEU A 153 2.93 18.05 3.43
CA LEU A 153 2.09 17.10 2.72
C LEU A 153 0.65 17.59 2.81
N LEU A 154 -0.12 17.39 1.73
CA LEU A 154 -1.55 17.66 1.68
C LEU A 154 -2.30 16.37 1.97
N LEU A 155 -3.12 16.36 3.02
CA LEU A 155 -3.86 15.18 3.46
C LEU A 155 -5.36 15.45 3.51
N HIS A 156 -6.16 14.53 2.98
CA HIS A 156 -7.56 14.39 3.38
C HIS A 156 -7.62 13.61 4.69
N THR A 157 -8.13 14.26 5.75
CA THR A 157 -8.12 13.73 7.11
C THR A 157 -9.30 14.26 7.92
N GLY A 158 -10.08 13.36 8.52
CA GLY A 158 -11.30 13.73 9.25
C GLY A 158 -12.32 14.40 8.32
N ASP A 159 -12.65 15.65 8.64
CA ASP A 159 -13.52 16.55 7.88
C ASP A 159 -12.74 17.59 7.04
N GLN A 160 -11.41 17.46 6.96
CA GLN A 160 -10.53 18.43 6.30
C GLN A 160 -10.02 17.88 4.96
N ALA A 161 -10.28 18.61 3.89
CA ALA A 161 -9.64 18.40 2.59
C ALA A 161 -8.28 19.12 2.58
N ASP A 162 -7.29 18.49 1.96
CA ASP A 162 -5.94 19.03 1.72
C ASP A 162 -5.31 19.74 2.93
N ALA A 163 -5.50 19.17 4.13
CA ALA A 163 -4.89 19.68 5.34
C ALA A 163 -3.37 19.66 5.19
N ARG A 164 -2.74 20.82 5.37
CA ARG A 164 -1.28 20.97 5.33
C ARG A 164 -0.66 20.37 6.58
N VAL A 165 0.09 19.29 6.40
CA VAL A 165 0.77 18.59 7.49
C VAL A 165 2.29 18.70 7.28
N PRO A 166 3.03 19.31 8.22
CA PRO A 166 4.48 19.35 8.13
C PRO A 166 5.07 17.95 8.04
N LEU A 167 6.06 17.77 7.16
CA LEU A 167 6.73 16.49 6.93
C LEU A 167 7.20 15.81 8.23
N GLU A 168 7.78 16.57 9.16
CA GLU A 168 8.25 16.09 10.47
C GLU A 168 7.11 15.50 11.30
N ARG A 169 5.92 16.09 11.20
CA ARG A 169 4.74 15.63 11.94
C ARG A 169 4.24 14.32 11.33
N LEU A 170 4.08 14.27 10.00
CA LEU A 170 3.65 13.06 9.32
C LEU A 170 4.59 11.90 9.65
N ALA A 171 5.89 12.06 9.42
CA ALA A 171 6.90 11.04 9.66
C ALA A 171 6.80 10.45 11.09
N LYS A 172 6.72 11.30 12.12
CA LYS A 172 6.59 10.85 13.51
C LYS A 172 5.31 10.05 13.77
N THR A 173 4.17 10.51 13.25
CA THR A 173 2.88 9.81 13.45
C THR A 173 2.79 8.51 12.64
N TRP A 174 3.47 8.45 11.50
CA TRP A 174 3.55 7.30 10.61
C TRP A 174 4.51 6.23 11.12
N ASP A 175 5.65 6.62 11.71
CA ASP A 175 6.59 5.70 12.37
C ASP A 175 5.93 4.93 13.51
N ARG A 176 5.04 5.58 14.27
CA ARG A 176 4.28 4.93 15.36
C ARG A 176 3.28 3.89 14.87
N ALA A 177 3.02 3.86 13.57
CA ALA A 177 2.12 2.95 12.88
C ALA A 177 2.90 2.02 11.92
N ASP A 178 4.19 1.78 12.20
CA ASP A 178 5.10 0.92 11.44
C ASP A 178 5.19 1.27 9.95
N ARG A 179 5.02 2.56 9.65
CA ARG A 179 4.97 3.11 8.29
C ARG A 179 4.03 2.33 7.38
N TRP A 180 2.87 1.90 7.90
CA TRP A 180 1.87 1.26 7.06
C TRP A 180 1.31 2.30 6.07
N SER A 181 1.51 2.07 4.78
CA SER A 181 0.91 2.86 3.72
C SER A 181 0.91 2.12 2.39
N TYR A 182 -0.09 2.42 1.57
CA TYR A 182 -0.34 1.73 0.31
C TYR A 182 -0.89 2.71 -0.74
N VAL A 183 -0.57 2.43 -1.99
CA VAL A 183 -1.38 2.85 -3.14
C VAL A 183 -2.26 1.68 -3.56
N PHE A 184 -3.43 1.99 -4.10
CA PHE A 184 -4.39 1.00 -4.62
C PHE A 184 -4.66 1.36 -6.07
N VAL A 185 -4.18 0.54 -7.01
CA VAL A 185 -4.18 0.89 -8.44
C VAL A 185 -4.89 -0.19 -9.27
N PRO A 186 -5.40 0.14 -10.47
CA PRO A 186 -5.90 -0.87 -11.40
C PRO A 186 -4.83 -1.93 -11.71
N PRO A 187 -5.20 -3.19 -12.02
CA PRO A 187 -4.25 -4.28 -12.23
C PRO A 187 -3.26 -4.07 -13.39
N GLU A 188 -3.58 -3.19 -14.33
CA GLU A 188 -2.71 -2.81 -15.45
C GLU A 188 -1.54 -1.90 -15.03
N VAL A 189 -1.59 -1.34 -13.82
CA VAL A 189 -0.63 -0.36 -13.33
C VAL A 189 0.29 -1.00 -12.30
N ILE A 190 1.59 -0.96 -12.57
CA ILE A 190 2.64 -1.31 -11.61
C ILE A 190 3.33 -0.01 -11.19
N PRO A 191 3.19 0.43 -9.92
CA PRO A 191 3.78 1.68 -9.47
C PRO A 191 5.30 1.72 -9.60
N VAL A 192 5.85 2.91 -9.87
CA VAL A 192 7.30 3.10 -9.97
C VAL A 192 7.98 2.74 -8.65
N GLY A 193 8.89 1.76 -8.70
CA GLY A 193 9.60 1.25 -7.54
C GLY A 193 8.95 0.04 -6.87
N ALA A 194 7.79 -0.42 -7.35
CA ALA A 194 7.27 -1.73 -7.00
C ALA A 194 8.20 -2.83 -7.53
N THR A 195 8.35 -3.89 -6.75
CA THR A 195 9.19 -5.04 -7.10
C THR A 195 8.42 -6.06 -7.93
N LEU A 196 9.15 -6.92 -8.65
CA LEU A 196 8.56 -8.07 -9.34
C LEU A 196 7.78 -8.96 -8.36
N ASP A 197 8.33 -9.20 -7.17
CA ASP A 197 7.70 -10.04 -6.14
C ASP A 197 6.36 -9.46 -5.64
N GLU A 198 6.26 -8.14 -5.46
CA GLU A 198 5.00 -7.48 -5.08
C GLU A 198 3.95 -7.58 -6.19
N ALA A 199 4.34 -7.38 -7.45
CA ALA A 199 3.43 -7.50 -8.58
C ALA A 199 2.95 -8.95 -8.75
N LEU A 200 3.85 -9.93 -8.67
CA LEU A 200 3.51 -11.35 -8.71
C LEU A 200 2.59 -11.75 -7.55
N GLY A 201 2.89 -11.30 -6.34
CA GLY A 201 2.07 -11.57 -5.16
C GLY A 201 0.64 -11.07 -5.32
N ASN A 202 0.43 -9.90 -5.94
CA ASN A 202 -0.92 -9.44 -6.26
C ASN A 202 -1.59 -10.29 -7.36
N ALA A 203 -0.88 -10.66 -8.42
CA ALA A 203 -1.43 -11.48 -9.51
C ALA A 203 -1.88 -12.86 -9.01
N GLU A 204 -1.05 -13.50 -8.18
CA GLU A 204 -1.36 -14.79 -7.56
C GLU A 204 -2.56 -14.72 -6.62
N VAL A 205 -2.70 -13.64 -5.86
CA VAL A 205 -3.86 -13.45 -4.98
C VAL A 205 -5.13 -13.28 -5.82
N PHE A 206 -5.12 -12.47 -6.88
CA PHE A 206 -6.27 -12.34 -7.78
C PHE A 206 -6.67 -13.69 -8.39
N ALA A 207 -5.70 -14.44 -8.92
CA ALA A 207 -5.94 -15.77 -9.49
C ALA A 207 -6.58 -16.72 -8.47
N ARG A 208 -6.02 -16.78 -7.25
CA ARG A 208 -6.51 -17.67 -6.19
C ARG A 208 -7.88 -17.25 -5.64
N GLU A 209 -8.19 -15.97 -5.65
CA GLU A 209 -9.45 -15.43 -5.13
C GLU A 209 -10.59 -15.46 -6.17
N GLY A 210 -10.35 -16.03 -7.35
CA GLY A 210 -11.38 -16.16 -8.38
C GLY A 210 -11.59 -14.89 -9.20
N HIS A 211 -10.55 -14.05 -9.31
CA HIS A 211 -10.50 -12.84 -10.13
C HIS A 211 -9.50 -13.04 -11.29
N PRO A 212 -9.77 -13.96 -12.23
CA PRO A 212 -8.82 -14.33 -13.27
C PRO A 212 -8.57 -13.20 -14.28
N ASP A 213 -9.55 -12.32 -14.51
CA ASP A 213 -9.42 -11.21 -15.46
C ASP A 213 -8.39 -10.18 -14.94
N GLU A 214 -8.49 -9.80 -13.67
CA GLU A 214 -7.52 -8.94 -12.98
C GLU A 214 -6.13 -9.58 -12.92
N ALA A 215 -6.06 -10.90 -12.66
CA ALA A 215 -4.80 -11.62 -12.70
C ALA A 215 -4.16 -11.62 -14.09
N ILE A 216 -4.95 -11.79 -15.16
CA ILE A 216 -4.47 -11.70 -16.55
C ILE A 216 -3.94 -10.30 -16.85
N LEU A 217 -4.67 -9.26 -16.46
CA LEU A 217 -4.24 -7.87 -16.65
C LEU A 217 -2.90 -7.61 -15.95
N LEU A 218 -2.76 -8.08 -14.72
CA LEU A 218 -1.54 -7.89 -13.95
C LEU A 218 -0.37 -8.71 -14.47
N TYR A 219 -0.57 -9.97 -14.88
CA TYR A 219 0.51 -10.75 -15.52
C TYR A 219 0.95 -10.15 -16.87
N ARG A 220 0.05 -9.50 -17.61
CA ARG A 220 0.42 -8.72 -18.81
C ARG A 220 1.27 -7.51 -18.44
N ALA A 221 0.88 -6.74 -17.42
CA ALA A 221 1.68 -5.63 -16.92
C ALA A 221 3.07 -6.10 -16.46
N ILE A 222 3.15 -7.22 -15.74
CA ILE A 222 4.42 -7.84 -15.32
C ILE A 222 5.29 -8.20 -16.52
N ALA A 223 4.71 -8.79 -17.57
CA ALA A 223 5.45 -9.17 -18.77
C ALA A 223 6.02 -7.96 -19.53
N GLN A 224 5.39 -6.78 -19.39
CA GLN A 224 5.83 -5.52 -19.99
C GLN A 224 6.91 -4.82 -19.14
N GLU A 225 6.65 -4.65 -17.85
CA GLU A 225 7.56 -3.93 -16.92
C GLU A 225 8.81 -4.75 -16.58
N PHE A 226 8.69 -6.07 -16.55
CA PHE A 226 9.78 -7.00 -16.26
C PHE A 226 10.03 -7.93 -17.45
N PRO A 227 10.53 -7.43 -18.60
CA PRO A 227 10.60 -8.20 -19.85
C PRO A 227 11.55 -9.41 -19.80
N ARG A 228 12.43 -9.47 -18.80
CA ARG A 228 13.33 -10.61 -18.55
C ARG A 228 12.74 -11.66 -17.61
N ALA A 229 11.70 -11.33 -16.85
CA ALA A 229 11.02 -12.24 -15.95
C ALA A 229 10.17 -13.23 -16.76
N PHE A 230 10.29 -14.52 -16.47
CA PHE A 230 9.49 -15.55 -17.13
C PHE A 230 8.10 -15.70 -16.51
N GLU A 231 7.92 -15.17 -15.31
CA GLU A 231 6.76 -15.36 -14.43
C GLU A 231 5.49 -14.72 -15.03
N GLY A 232 5.61 -13.56 -15.69
CA GLY A 232 4.51 -12.93 -16.44
C GLY A 232 3.90 -13.87 -17.49
N PRO A 233 4.64 -14.28 -18.53
CA PRO A 233 4.13 -15.23 -19.52
C PRO A 233 3.81 -16.62 -18.94
N ALA A 234 4.50 -17.07 -17.89
CA ALA A 234 4.16 -18.33 -17.22
C ALA A 234 2.77 -18.27 -16.56
N GLY A 235 2.46 -17.19 -15.84
CA GLY A 235 1.16 -16.95 -15.22
C GLY A 235 0.03 -16.86 -16.25
N LEU A 236 0.26 -16.13 -17.35
CA LEU A 236 -0.68 -16.10 -18.49
C LEU A 236 -0.91 -17.48 -19.09
N GLY A 237 0.14 -18.29 -19.23
CA GLY A 237 0.05 -19.66 -19.72
C GLY A 237 -0.80 -20.57 -18.82
N LEU A 238 -0.63 -20.44 -17.50
CA LEU A 238 -1.42 -21.20 -16.52
C LEU A 238 -2.90 -20.82 -16.58
N LEU A 239 -3.23 -19.53 -16.49
CA LEU A 239 -4.62 -19.06 -16.53
C LEU A 239 -5.32 -19.40 -17.85
N ALA A 240 -4.61 -19.29 -18.97
CA ALA A 240 -5.16 -19.66 -20.27
C ALA A 240 -5.40 -21.16 -20.40
N PHE A 241 -4.50 -21.98 -19.86
CA PHE A 241 -4.68 -23.42 -19.85
C PHE A 241 -5.87 -23.83 -18.99
N GLU A 242 -6.05 -23.22 -17.82
CA GLU A 242 -7.23 -23.41 -16.96
C GLU A 242 -8.53 -22.98 -17.66
N ALA A 243 -8.50 -21.88 -18.42
CA ALA A 243 -9.63 -21.41 -19.22
C ALA A 243 -9.90 -22.26 -20.49
N GLY A 244 -9.03 -23.23 -20.80
CA GLY A 244 -9.14 -24.06 -22.00
C GLY A 244 -8.66 -23.38 -23.30
N ASP A 245 -8.08 -22.19 -23.23
CA ASP A 245 -7.40 -21.53 -24.35
C ASP A 245 -6.00 -22.12 -24.55
N VAL A 246 -6.00 -23.32 -25.11
CA VAL A 246 -4.80 -24.14 -25.31
C VAL A 246 -3.80 -23.44 -26.24
N GLU A 247 -4.25 -22.72 -27.27
CA GLU A 247 -3.35 -22.06 -28.21
C GLU A 247 -2.63 -20.86 -27.54
N TYR A 248 -3.34 -20.04 -26.76
CA TYR A 248 -2.71 -18.96 -26.00
C TYR A 248 -1.81 -19.48 -24.88
N ALA A 249 -2.18 -20.59 -24.24
CA ALA A 249 -1.32 -21.26 -23.25
C ALA A 249 0.01 -21.73 -23.87
N ILE A 250 -0.03 -22.35 -25.06
CA ILE A 250 1.20 -22.76 -25.79
C ILE A 250 2.07 -21.55 -26.11
N HIS A 251 1.47 -20.46 -26.60
CA HIS A 251 2.21 -19.24 -26.92
C HIS A 251 2.93 -18.68 -25.68
N SER A 252 2.18 -18.51 -24.58
CA SER A 252 2.68 -17.94 -23.33
C SER A 252 3.76 -18.83 -22.69
N PHE A 253 3.58 -20.15 -22.65
CA PHE A 253 4.63 -21.03 -22.12
C PHE A 253 5.88 -21.09 -23.00
N ARG A 254 5.77 -20.97 -24.32
CA ARG A 254 6.94 -20.84 -25.20
C ARG A 254 7.74 -19.57 -24.89
N GLU A 255 7.04 -18.47 -24.66
CA GLU A 255 7.69 -17.22 -24.26
C GLU A 255 8.38 -17.36 -22.89
N ALA A 256 7.71 -17.96 -21.90
CA ALA A 256 8.30 -18.22 -20.59
C ALA A 256 9.55 -19.11 -20.69
N VAL A 257 9.51 -20.19 -21.48
CA VAL A 257 10.67 -21.06 -21.74
C VAL A 257 11.80 -20.30 -22.46
N ALA A 258 11.48 -19.40 -23.39
CA ALA A 258 12.50 -18.58 -24.06
C ALA A 258 13.23 -17.65 -23.06
N ARG A 259 12.52 -17.13 -22.06
CA ARG A 259 13.09 -16.27 -21.00
C ARG A 259 13.86 -17.07 -19.95
N ALA A 260 13.45 -18.30 -19.64
CA ALA A 260 14.14 -19.19 -18.68
C ALA A 260 14.31 -20.64 -19.21
N PRO A 261 15.24 -20.88 -20.17
CA PRO A 261 15.35 -22.16 -20.89
C PRO A 261 15.72 -23.37 -20.03
N THR A 262 16.39 -23.11 -18.89
CA THR A 262 16.83 -24.15 -17.97
C THR A 262 15.81 -24.44 -16.86
N HIS A 263 14.69 -23.71 -16.79
CA HIS A 263 13.68 -23.91 -15.75
C HIS A 263 12.83 -25.16 -16.02
N PRO A 264 12.96 -26.24 -15.21
CA PRO A 264 12.34 -27.52 -15.51
C PRO A 264 10.81 -27.46 -15.49
N GLY A 265 10.21 -26.65 -14.59
CA GLY A 265 8.76 -26.52 -14.49
C GLY A 265 8.10 -25.93 -15.73
N LEU A 266 8.76 -25.02 -16.46
CA LEU A 266 8.18 -24.37 -17.64
C LEU A 266 8.12 -25.34 -18.82
N ARG A 267 9.18 -26.14 -18.99
CA ARG A 267 9.20 -27.20 -20.01
C ARG A 267 8.12 -28.25 -19.75
N HIS A 268 7.97 -28.66 -18.50
CA HIS A 268 6.91 -29.59 -18.11
C HIS A 268 5.52 -29.04 -18.44
N ASN A 269 5.23 -27.79 -18.06
CA ASN A 269 3.95 -27.15 -18.37
C ASN A 269 3.72 -27.08 -19.89
N LEU A 270 4.72 -26.64 -20.67
CA LEU A 270 4.61 -26.59 -22.14
C LEU A 270 4.33 -27.97 -22.76
N GLU A 271 5.02 -29.02 -22.29
CA GLU A 271 4.80 -30.41 -22.75
C GLU A 271 3.38 -30.90 -22.45
N GLN A 272 2.84 -30.58 -21.26
CA GLN A 272 1.47 -30.90 -20.89
C GLN A 272 0.44 -30.22 -21.82
N VAL A 273 0.56 -28.91 -22.03
CA VAL A 273 -0.36 -28.16 -22.91
C VAL A 273 -0.30 -28.67 -24.35
N LEU A 274 0.91 -28.96 -24.88
CA LEU A 274 1.09 -29.53 -26.22
C LEU A 274 0.44 -30.91 -26.36
N ALA A 275 0.50 -31.75 -25.32
CA ALA A 275 -0.15 -33.06 -25.33
C ALA A 275 -1.68 -32.94 -25.37
N GLN A 276 -2.25 -31.94 -24.69
CA GLN A 276 -3.69 -31.67 -24.73
C GLN A 276 -4.15 -31.16 -26.10
N SER A 277 -3.41 -30.22 -26.70
CA SER A 277 -3.68 -29.73 -28.06
C SER A 277 -3.74 -30.87 -29.08
N LYS A 278 -2.82 -31.84 -29.00
CA LYS A 278 -2.83 -33.03 -29.87
C LYS A 278 -4.10 -33.86 -29.70
N LYS A 279 -4.59 -34.05 -28.47
CA LYS A 279 -5.82 -34.82 -28.22
C LYS A 279 -7.05 -34.13 -28.81
N GLN A 280 -7.14 -32.80 -28.70
CA GLN A 280 -8.25 -32.01 -29.25
C GLN A 280 -8.31 -32.04 -30.78
N ARG A 281 -7.16 -32.16 -31.46
CA ARG A 281 -7.10 -32.22 -32.93
C ARG A 281 -7.45 -33.59 -33.54
N VAL A 282 -7.53 -34.63 -32.72
CA VAL A 282 -7.84 -36.01 -33.16
C VAL A 282 -9.31 -36.37 -32.93
N GLN A 283 -10.06 -35.52 -32.21
CA GLN A 283 -11.50 -35.62 -32.01
C GLN A 283 -12.25 -34.78 -33.05
#